data_AF-A0A2G2B9R9-F1
#
_entry.id   AF-A0A2G2B9R9-F1
#
_cell.length_a   1.000
_cell.length_b   1.000
_cell.length_c   1.000
_cell.angle_alpha   90.00
_cell.angle_beta   90.00
_cell.angle_gamma   90.00
#
_symmetry.space_group_name_H-M   'P 1'
#
loop_
_entity.id
_entity.type
_entity.pdbx_description
1 polymer ?
#
loop_
_entity_poly.entity_id
_entity_poly.type
_entity_poly.pdbx_seq_one_letter_code
_entity_poly.pdbx_strand_id
1 'polypeptide(L)'
;MTQLPETTAKKLGLVIDLDTCVGCHACVISCKGWNTENYGAPLSDVDAYGADPHGTFLNRVHSFEVQPDTGGCAQTVHFPKSCLHCEDAPCVTVCPTGASYKRSEDGIVLVNEDDCIGCGLCAWACPYGARELDQLAGVMKKCTLCVDRIYNENLPEVDRIPSCVRTCPAGARHFGDFADPDSNVSKLVEMRGGMDLMPEQGTKPENKYLPPRPKDTLAGVSADAPILTPVTDSPKGFLGWLDKALEAL
;
A
#
# COMPACT_ATOMS: atom_id res chain seq x y z
N MET A 1 -0.68 -8.46 -29.71
CA MET A 1 -0.08 -8.61 -28.38
C MET A 1 0.92 -7.49 -28.21
N THR A 2 0.76 -6.67 -27.18
CA THR A 2 1.66 -5.54 -26.91
C THR A 2 2.99 -6.00 -26.35
N GLN A 3 4.03 -5.19 -26.55
CA GLN A 3 5.37 -5.46 -26.04
C GLN A 3 5.65 -4.58 -24.83
N LEU A 4 6.51 -5.09 -23.94
CA LEU A 4 7.09 -4.31 -22.85
C LEU A 4 8.27 -3.48 -23.38
N PRO A 5 8.54 -2.31 -22.80
CA PRO A 5 9.75 -1.57 -23.12
C PRO A 5 10.99 -2.37 -22.71
N GLU A 6 12.07 -2.28 -23.49
CA GLU A 6 13.33 -2.97 -23.18
C GLU A 6 13.98 -2.44 -21.90
N THR A 7 13.83 -1.14 -21.64
CA THR A 7 14.38 -0.45 -20.46
C THR A 7 13.43 0.62 -19.96
N THR A 8 13.50 0.93 -18.66
CA THR A 8 12.82 2.10 -18.08
C THR A 8 13.82 3.07 -17.48
N ALA A 9 13.56 4.37 -17.60
CA ALA A 9 14.47 5.42 -17.09
C ALA A 9 14.40 5.53 -15.56
N LYS A 10 13.20 5.40 -14.99
CA LYS A 10 12.97 5.21 -13.55
C LYS A 10 12.26 3.90 -13.29
N LYS A 11 12.31 3.45 -12.04
CA LYS A 11 11.56 2.29 -11.54
C LYS A 11 10.72 2.72 -10.33
N LEU A 12 9.64 3.47 -10.60
CA LEU A 12 8.77 3.97 -9.54
C LEU A 12 7.95 2.83 -8.93
N GLY A 13 7.93 2.75 -7.61
CA GLY A 13 7.18 1.71 -6.91
C GLY A 13 6.92 2.05 -5.45
N LEU A 14 6.26 1.12 -4.78
CA LEU A 14 5.93 1.18 -3.37
C LEU A 14 6.78 0.23 -2.53
N VAL A 15 7.12 0.65 -1.32
CA VAL A 15 7.52 -0.27 -0.23
C VAL A 15 6.37 -0.35 0.75
N ILE A 16 5.93 -1.57 1.08
CA ILE A 16 4.82 -1.83 1.98
C ILE A 16 5.35 -2.57 3.20
N ASP A 17 5.38 -1.89 4.34
CA ASP A 17 5.84 -2.44 5.61
C ASP A 17 4.71 -3.20 6.31
N LEU A 18 4.80 -4.53 6.34
CA LEU A 18 3.82 -5.40 6.99
C LEU A 18 3.94 -5.37 8.53
N ASP A 19 5.04 -4.87 9.06
CA ASP A 19 5.26 -4.73 10.51
C ASP A 19 4.45 -3.58 11.11
N THR A 20 4.39 -2.47 10.39
CA THR A 20 3.74 -1.24 10.86
C THR A 20 2.30 -1.12 10.36
N CYS A 21 1.88 -1.93 9.38
CA CYS A 21 0.51 -1.90 8.90
C CYS A 21 -0.47 -2.37 9.97
N VAL A 22 -1.32 -1.46 10.45
CA VAL A 22 -2.35 -1.74 11.46
C VAL A 22 -3.73 -2.08 10.86
N GLY A 23 -3.82 -2.32 9.55
CA GLY A 23 -5.08 -2.70 8.92
C GLY A 23 -6.18 -1.63 8.95
N CYS A 24 -5.86 -0.34 9.07
CA CYS A 24 -6.86 0.72 9.23
C CYS A 24 -7.72 1.03 7.97
N HIS A 25 -7.44 0.40 6.83
CA HIS A 25 -8.11 0.63 5.54
C HIS A 25 -8.10 2.07 4.98
N ALA A 26 -7.44 3.04 5.61
CA ALA A 26 -7.33 4.43 5.11
C ALA A 26 -6.77 4.49 3.67
N CYS A 27 -5.76 3.65 3.39
CA CYS A 27 -5.16 3.53 2.05
C CYS A 27 -6.13 3.01 0.97
N VAL A 28 -7.19 2.31 1.35
CA VAL A 28 -8.22 1.80 0.42
C VAL A 28 -9.18 2.93 0.06
N ILE A 29 -9.75 3.58 1.09
CA ILE A 29 -10.75 4.64 0.90
C ILE A 29 -10.15 5.87 0.21
N SER A 30 -8.96 6.29 0.64
CA SER A 30 -8.27 7.44 0.03
C SER A 30 -7.85 7.18 -1.41
N CYS A 31 -7.51 5.92 -1.75
CA CYS A 31 -7.25 5.53 -3.13
C CYS A 31 -8.53 5.60 -3.98
N LYS A 32 -9.66 5.10 -3.44
CA LYS A 32 -10.95 5.18 -4.12
C LYS A 32 -11.36 6.63 -4.36
N GLY A 33 -11.44 7.47 -3.32
CA GLY A 33 -11.83 8.87 -3.43
C GLY A 33 -11.00 9.63 -4.46
N TRP A 34 -9.67 9.53 -4.38
CA TRP A 34 -8.79 10.22 -5.34
C TRP A 34 -9.02 9.80 -6.80
N ASN A 35 -9.13 8.49 -7.07
CA ASN A 35 -9.26 7.98 -8.43
C ASN A 35 -10.70 8.09 -8.97
N THR A 36 -11.70 8.26 -8.11
CA THR A 36 -13.08 8.57 -8.53
C THR A 36 -13.20 10.02 -9.01
N GLU A 37 -12.47 10.94 -8.40
CA GLU A 37 -12.62 12.39 -8.63
C GLU A 37 -11.71 12.96 -9.72
N ASN A 38 -10.55 12.35 -9.98
CA ASN A 38 -9.48 13.01 -10.76
C ASN A 38 -9.15 12.36 -12.11
N TYR A 39 -9.26 11.03 -12.26
CA TYR A 39 -8.72 10.34 -13.43
C TYR A 39 -9.66 9.25 -13.97
N GLY A 40 -9.90 9.29 -15.29
CA GLY A 40 -10.65 8.27 -16.05
C GLY A 40 -12.13 8.23 -15.69
N ALA A 41 -12.80 7.14 -16.08
CA ALA A 41 -14.16 6.88 -15.62
C ALA A 41 -14.18 6.70 -14.09
N PRO A 42 -15.13 7.31 -13.37
CA PRO A 42 -15.26 7.14 -11.92
C PRO A 42 -15.29 5.67 -11.52
N LEU A 43 -14.67 5.33 -10.38
CA LEU A 43 -14.75 3.97 -9.86
C LEU A 43 -16.17 3.71 -9.38
N SER A 44 -16.82 2.71 -9.96
CA SER A 44 -18.20 2.37 -9.67
C SER A 44 -18.43 1.92 -8.23
N ASP A 45 -19.60 2.27 -7.73
CA ASP A 45 -20.26 1.69 -6.58
C ASP A 45 -21.66 1.29 -7.02
N VAL A 46 -22.04 0.05 -6.69
CA VAL A 46 -23.34 -0.53 -7.00
C VAL A 46 -23.94 -1.01 -5.69
N ASP A 47 -25.19 -0.61 -5.46
CA ASP A 47 -25.92 -0.90 -4.23
C ASP A 47 -25.16 -0.50 -2.95
N ALA A 48 -24.45 0.62 -2.98
CA ALA A 48 -23.55 1.06 -1.90
C ALA A 48 -24.19 1.12 -0.50
N TYR A 49 -25.51 1.27 -0.44
CA TYR A 49 -26.30 1.34 0.80
C TYR A 49 -27.33 0.21 0.93
N GLY A 50 -27.31 -0.78 0.04
CA GLY A 50 -28.23 -1.90 0.08
C GLY A 50 -27.62 -3.15 0.69
N ALA A 51 -28.16 -4.31 0.29
CA ALA A 51 -27.87 -5.59 0.94
C ALA A 51 -26.60 -6.26 0.41
N ASP A 52 -26.15 -5.90 -0.80
CA ASP A 52 -24.96 -6.47 -1.45
C ASP A 52 -24.10 -5.37 -2.10
N PRO A 53 -23.49 -4.49 -1.28
CA PRO A 53 -22.68 -3.40 -1.78
C PRO A 53 -21.43 -3.94 -2.47
N HIS A 54 -21.26 -3.60 -3.74
CA HIS A 54 -20.05 -3.92 -4.49
C HIS A 54 -19.56 -2.71 -5.26
N GLY A 55 -18.26 -2.69 -5.55
CA GLY A 55 -17.67 -1.59 -6.28
C GLY A 55 -16.24 -1.88 -6.69
N THR A 56 -15.69 -0.99 -7.50
CA THR A 56 -14.32 -1.12 -7.97
C THR A 56 -13.36 -0.51 -6.95
N PHE A 57 -12.37 -1.30 -6.53
CA PHE A 57 -11.32 -0.90 -5.60
C PHE A 57 -9.95 -1.26 -6.18
N LEU A 58 -9.04 -0.28 -6.23
CA LEU A 58 -7.71 -0.46 -6.82
C LEU A 58 -6.66 -1.01 -5.83
N ASN A 59 -7.06 -1.12 -4.56
CA ASN A 59 -6.25 -1.53 -3.43
C ASN A 59 -7.17 -2.19 -2.39
N ARG A 60 -6.70 -3.25 -1.74
CA ARG A 60 -7.39 -3.91 -0.62
C ARG A 60 -6.39 -4.21 0.50
N VAL A 61 -6.89 -4.34 1.72
CA VAL A 61 -6.10 -4.85 2.85
C VAL A 61 -6.69 -6.18 3.24
N HIS A 62 -5.90 -7.25 3.12
CA HIS A 62 -6.25 -8.58 3.60
C HIS A 62 -5.66 -8.77 4.99
N SER A 63 -6.37 -9.44 5.88
CA SER A 63 -5.87 -9.74 7.23
C SER A 63 -5.76 -11.24 7.38
N PHE A 64 -4.61 -11.70 7.85
CA PHE A 64 -4.32 -13.12 8.03
C PHE A 64 -3.93 -13.37 9.48
N GLU A 65 -4.43 -14.46 10.05
CA GLU A 65 -3.91 -15.00 11.30
C GLU A 65 -2.76 -15.95 10.98
N VAL A 66 -1.61 -15.70 11.58
CA VAL A 66 -0.36 -16.40 11.30
C VAL A 66 0.20 -16.92 12.60
N GLN A 67 0.49 -18.23 12.64
CA GLN A 67 1.30 -18.85 13.68
C GLN A 67 2.76 -18.84 13.19
N PRO A 68 3.68 -18.12 13.86
CA PRO A 68 5.08 -18.08 13.42
C PRO A 68 5.76 -19.45 13.55
N ASP A 69 6.47 -19.87 12.49
CA ASP A 69 7.24 -21.12 12.48
C ASP A 69 8.41 -21.10 13.49
N THR A 70 8.89 -19.91 13.82
CA THR A 70 9.98 -19.69 14.79
C THR A 70 9.57 -19.93 16.25
N GLY A 71 8.31 -20.29 16.50
CA GLY A 71 7.71 -20.27 17.83
C GLY A 71 7.31 -18.83 18.23
N GLY A 72 6.21 -18.71 18.97
CA GLY A 72 5.63 -17.42 19.37
C GLY A 72 4.10 -17.47 19.47
N CYS A 73 3.50 -16.37 19.91
CA CYS A 73 2.04 -16.23 19.90
C CYS A 73 1.53 -16.05 18.46
N ALA A 74 0.31 -16.53 18.20
CA ALA A 74 -0.40 -16.21 16.97
C ALA A 74 -0.48 -14.68 16.79
N GLN A 75 -0.34 -14.22 15.56
CA GLN A 75 -0.36 -12.81 15.22
C GLN A 75 -1.25 -12.54 14.01
N THR A 76 -1.88 -11.37 13.99
CA THR A 76 -2.57 -10.86 12.81
C THR A 76 -1.58 -10.08 11.95
N VAL A 77 -1.46 -10.45 10.68
CA VAL A 77 -0.68 -9.73 9.67
C VAL A 77 -1.64 -9.08 8.69
N HIS A 78 -1.56 -7.75 8.58
CA HIS A 78 -2.29 -6.99 7.59
C HIS A 78 -1.46 -6.87 6.32
N PHE A 79 -2.04 -7.27 5.19
CA PHE A 79 -1.41 -7.35 3.89
C PHE A 79 -2.13 -6.42 2.89
N PRO A 80 -1.67 -5.17 2.76
CA PRO A 80 -2.16 -4.26 1.74
C PRO A 80 -1.69 -4.70 0.35
N LYS A 81 -2.64 -4.96 -0.54
CA LYS A 81 -2.41 -5.44 -1.91
C LYS A 81 -2.99 -4.48 -2.93
N SER A 82 -2.13 -3.96 -3.79
CA SER A 82 -2.46 -3.18 -4.99
C SER A 82 -1.70 -3.74 -6.21
N CYS A 83 -1.86 -3.13 -7.39
CA CYS A 83 -0.99 -3.47 -8.53
C CYS A 83 0.48 -3.27 -8.16
N LEU A 84 1.34 -4.19 -8.58
CA LEU A 84 2.78 -4.17 -8.28
C LEU A 84 3.64 -3.55 -9.39
N HIS A 85 3.02 -3.10 -10.48
CA HIS A 85 3.65 -2.43 -11.63
C HIS A 85 4.78 -3.19 -12.36
N CYS A 86 4.83 -4.51 -12.15
CA CYS A 86 5.76 -5.55 -12.66
C CYS A 86 6.67 -5.18 -13.84
N GLU A 87 7.97 -5.48 -13.73
CA GLU A 87 8.97 -5.35 -14.79
C GLU A 87 8.56 -6.22 -15.98
N ASP A 88 8.30 -7.49 -15.69
CA ASP A 88 7.65 -8.42 -16.60
C ASP A 88 6.14 -8.46 -16.29
N ALA A 89 5.39 -7.57 -16.94
CA ALA A 89 3.95 -7.43 -16.73
C ALA A 89 3.14 -8.28 -17.73
N PRO A 90 2.72 -9.52 -17.38
CA PRO A 90 1.94 -10.36 -18.28
C PRO A 90 0.60 -9.72 -18.66
N CYS A 91 0.03 -8.90 -17.77
CA CYS A 91 -1.20 -8.17 -18.03
C CYS A 91 -1.10 -7.15 -19.19
N VAL A 92 0.12 -6.70 -19.52
CA VAL A 92 0.39 -5.88 -20.72
C VAL A 92 0.36 -6.79 -21.93
N THR A 93 1.22 -7.80 -21.98
CA THR A 93 1.47 -8.61 -23.18
C THR A 93 0.25 -9.38 -23.69
N VAL A 94 -0.67 -9.77 -22.79
CA VAL A 94 -1.93 -10.44 -23.17
C VAL A 94 -3.01 -9.50 -23.71
N CYS A 95 -2.82 -8.18 -23.65
CA CYS A 95 -3.85 -7.23 -24.07
C CYS A 95 -3.99 -7.23 -25.60
N PRO A 96 -5.20 -7.54 -26.14
CA PRO A 96 -5.38 -7.66 -27.59
C PRO A 96 -5.46 -6.30 -28.29
N THR A 97 -5.95 -5.26 -27.60
CA THR A 97 -6.21 -3.94 -28.20
C THR A 97 -5.06 -2.95 -28.11
N GLY A 98 -4.10 -3.19 -27.22
CA GLY A 98 -3.10 -2.16 -26.90
C GLY A 98 -3.37 -1.38 -25.62
N ALA A 99 -4.57 -1.50 -25.05
CA ALA A 99 -5.00 -0.71 -23.91
C ALA A 99 -4.08 -0.82 -22.69
N SER A 100 -3.51 -2.00 -22.43
CA SER A 100 -2.56 -2.17 -21.33
C SER A 100 -1.14 -1.94 -21.83
N TYR A 101 -0.42 -1.03 -21.19
CA TYR A 101 0.93 -0.63 -21.56
C TYR A 101 1.78 -0.32 -20.33
N LYS A 102 3.09 -0.32 -20.50
CA LYS A 102 4.07 0.09 -19.49
C LYS A 102 4.83 1.31 -20.00
N ARG A 103 4.90 2.35 -19.18
CA ARG A 103 5.60 3.60 -19.49
C ARG A 103 7.12 3.38 -19.40
N SER A 104 7.84 3.82 -20.43
CA SER A 104 9.31 3.71 -20.49
C SER A 104 10.01 4.71 -19.56
N GLU A 105 9.38 5.84 -19.28
CA GLU A 105 9.96 6.92 -18.49
C GLU A 105 9.99 6.60 -16.99
N ASP A 106 9.02 5.84 -16.48
CA ASP A 106 8.84 5.62 -15.04
C ASP A 106 8.47 4.20 -14.61
N GLY A 107 8.27 3.30 -15.57
CA GLY A 107 7.93 1.90 -15.31
C GLY A 107 6.48 1.66 -14.88
N ILE A 108 5.64 2.69 -14.82
CA ILE A 108 4.26 2.56 -14.39
C ILE A 108 3.45 1.82 -15.47
N VAL A 109 2.94 0.64 -15.12
CA VAL A 109 1.92 -0.06 -15.92
C VAL A 109 0.61 0.69 -15.83
N LEU A 110 -0.07 0.94 -16.95
CA LEU A 110 -1.34 1.67 -17.08
C LEU A 110 -2.36 0.93 -17.96
N VAL A 111 -3.58 1.47 -17.98
CA VAL A 111 -4.65 1.07 -18.91
C VAL A 111 -5.16 2.33 -19.58
N ASN A 112 -5.15 2.37 -20.91
CA ASN A 112 -5.93 3.32 -21.68
C ASN A 112 -7.38 2.83 -21.68
N GLU A 113 -8.28 3.61 -21.10
CA GLU A 113 -9.68 3.24 -20.94
C GLU A 113 -10.44 3.33 -22.27
N ASP A 114 -10.06 4.25 -23.16
CA ASP A 114 -10.70 4.42 -24.47
C ASP A 114 -10.46 3.24 -25.41
N ASP A 115 -9.30 2.59 -25.28
CA ASP A 115 -8.93 1.40 -26.07
C ASP A 115 -9.35 0.08 -25.40
N CYS A 116 -9.86 0.16 -24.16
CA CYS A 116 -10.17 -1.02 -23.36
C CYS A 116 -11.55 -1.57 -23.72
N ILE A 117 -11.59 -2.83 -24.16
CA ILE A 117 -12.85 -3.51 -24.51
C ILE A 117 -13.40 -4.41 -23.39
N GLY A 118 -12.91 -4.28 -22.16
CA GLY A 118 -13.43 -5.04 -21.01
C GLY A 118 -13.23 -6.57 -21.04
N CYS A 119 -12.40 -7.10 -21.95
CA CYS A 119 -12.30 -8.56 -22.17
C CYS A 119 -11.77 -9.41 -21.00
N GLY A 120 -11.24 -8.81 -19.93
CA GLY A 120 -10.80 -9.53 -18.73
C GLY A 120 -9.49 -10.33 -18.82
N LEU A 121 -8.90 -10.51 -20.01
CA LEU A 121 -7.65 -11.29 -20.19
C LEU A 121 -6.51 -10.83 -19.28
N CYS A 122 -6.35 -9.51 -19.13
CA CYS A 122 -5.34 -8.92 -18.26
C CYS A 122 -5.56 -9.23 -16.76
N ALA A 123 -6.80 -9.45 -16.32
CA ALA A 123 -7.09 -9.88 -14.95
C ALA A 123 -6.74 -11.36 -14.76
N TRP A 124 -7.07 -12.19 -15.75
CA TRP A 124 -6.72 -13.61 -15.72
C TRP A 124 -5.20 -13.85 -15.74
N ALA A 125 -4.46 -13.02 -16.48
CA ALA A 125 -3.00 -13.08 -16.54
C ALA A 125 -2.29 -12.49 -15.30
N CYS A 126 -2.99 -11.73 -14.45
CA CYS A 126 -2.37 -11.09 -13.29
C CYS A 126 -2.36 -12.06 -12.10
N PRO A 127 -1.19 -12.58 -11.66
CA PRO A 127 -1.15 -13.57 -10.56
C PRO A 127 -1.59 -12.97 -9.22
N TYR A 128 -1.61 -11.64 -9.13
CA TYR A 128 -1.95 -10.90 -7.91
C TYR A 128 -3.43 -10.52 -7.82
N GLY A 129 -4.25 -10.78 -8.86
CA GLY A 129 -5.64 -10.32 -8.90
C GLY A 129 -5.76 -8.81 -8.64
N ALA A 130 -4.90 -8.02 -9.29
CA ALA A 130 -4.80 -6.57 -9.09
C ALA A 130 -5.46 -5.74 -10.21
N ARG A 131 -6.24 -6.40 -11.06
CA ARG A 131 -7.00 -5.80 -12.17
C ARG A 131 -8.47 -6.12 -11.93
N GLU A 132 -9.31 -5.11 -12.01
CA GLU A 132 -10.74 -5.20 -11.74
C GLU A 132 -11.50 -4.73 -12.97
N LEU A 133 -12.58 -5.42 -13.34
CA LEU A 133 -13.52 -4.89 -14.33
C LEU A 133 -14.45 -3.91 -13.62
N ASP A 134 -14.47 -2.66 -14.06
CA ASP A 134 -15.55 -1.76 -13.68
C ASP A 134 -16.78 -2.11 -14.53
N GLN A 135 -17.81 -2.66 -13.90
CA GLN A 135 -18.99 -3.18 -14.60
C GLN A 135 -19.82 -2.09 -15.25
N LEU A 136 -19.81 -0.87 -14.69
CA LEU A 136 -20.59 0.26 -15.24
C LEU A 136 -19.85 0.92 -16.40
N ALA A 137 -18.53 1.09 -16.28
CA ALA A 137 -17.72 1.66 -17.35
C ALA A 137 -17.37 0.64 -18.44
N GLY A 138 -17.44 -0.66 -18.16
CA GLY A 138 -17.10 -1.73 -19.11
C GLY A 138 -15.60 -1.84 -19.40
N VAL A 139 -14.74 -1.26 -18.57
CA VAL A 139 -13.29 -1.19 -18.78
C VAL A 139 -12.51 -1.71 -17.57
N MET A 140 -11.31 -2.19 -17.84
CA MET A 140 -10.42 -2.71 -16.79
C MET A 140 -9.76 -1.57 -16.03
N LYS A 141 -9.89 -1.57 -14.71
CA LYS A 141 -9.27 -0.64 -13.77
C LYS A 141 -8.17 -1.32 -12.96
N LYS A 142 -7.22 -0.52 -12.48
CA LYS A 142 -6.16 -0.95 -11.55
C LYS A 142 -5.47 0.26 -10.93
N CYS A 143 -4.68 0.03 -9.89
CA CYS A 143 -3.80 1.06 -9.32
C CYS A 143 -2.94 1.69 -10.44
N THR A 144 -2.93 3.02 -10.48
CA THR A 144 -2.21 3.84 -11.46
C THR A 144 -0.90 4.41 -10.89
N LEU A 145 -0.52 3.96 -9.69
CA LEU A 145 0.51 4.59 -8.85
C LEU A 145 0.25 6.09 -8.61
N CYS A 146 -1.02 6.53 -8.75
CA CYS A 146 -1.42 7.93 -8.74
C CYS A 146 -0.54 8.77 -9.68
N VAL A 147 -0.32 8.30 -10.91
CA VAL A 147 0.49 8.99 -11.93
C VAL A 147 0.06 10.44 -12.15
N ASP A 148 -1.24 10.70 -12.02
CA ASP A 148 -1.88 12.02 -12.07
C ASP A 148 -1.55 12.91 -10.86
N ARG A 149 -1.16 12.33 -9.72
CA ARG A 149 -0.82 13.04 -8.48
C ARG A 149 0.68 13.31 -8.36
N ILE A 150 1.53 12.34 -8.69
CA ILE A 150 2.98 12.40 -8.47
C ILE A 150 3.68 13.47 -9.33
N TYR A 151 3.08 13.86 -10.45
CA TYR A 151 3.59 14.91 -11.33
C TYR A 151 2.77 16.21 -11.29
N ASN A 152 1.77 16.32 -10.41
CA ASN A 152 0.87 17.47 -10.39
C ASN A 152 1.50 18.66 -9.68
N GLU A 153 1.92 19.65 -10.46
CA GLU A 153 2.56 20.86 -9.92
C GLU A 153 1.60 21.78 -9.14
N ASN A 154 0.29 21.60 -9.27
CA ASN A 154 -0.71 22.32 -8.50
C ASN A 154 -0.82 21.82 -7.04
N LEU A 155 -0.19 20.68 -6.73
CA LEU A 155 -0.09 20.18 -5.36
C LEU A 155 1.23 20.64 -4.71
N PRO A 156 1.24 20.88 -3.39
CA PRO A 156 2.47 21.01 -2.63
C PRO A 156 3.39 19.80 -2.87
N GLU A 157 4.70 20.01 -2.92
CA GLU A 157 5.67 18.94 -3.21
C GLU A 157 5.52 17.74 -2.28
N VAL A 158 5.27 17.97 -0.98
CA VAL A 158 5.02 16.92 0.02
C VAL A 158 3.79 16.05 -0.29
N ASP A 159 2.84 16.57 -1.07
CA ASP A 159 1.63 15.87 -1.48
C ASP A 159 1.78 15.18 -2.85
N ARG A 160 2.88 15.39 -3.59
CA ARG A 160 3.15 14.75 -4.90
C ARG A 160 3.66 13.32 -4.77
N ILE A 161 2.94 12.52 -4.01
CA ILE A 161 3.18 11.09 -3.78
C ILE A 161 1.86 10.33 -4.05
N PRO A 162 1.81 8.99 -3.98
CA PRO A 162 0.54 8.29 -4.10
C PRO A 162 -0.41 8.59 -2.94
N SER A 163 -1.71 8.72 -3.23
CA SER A 163 -2.74 9.04 -2.22
C SER A 163 -2.72 8.04 -1.04
N CYS A 164 -2.55 6.75 -1.37
CA CYS A 164 -2.44 5.67 -0.38
C CYS A 164 -1.21 5.77 0.54
N VAL A 165 -0.13 6.44 0.09
CA VAL A 165 1.08 6.69 0.88
C VAL A 165 0.83 7.89 1.80
N ARG A 166 0.31 8.99 1.25
CA ARG A 166 0.07 10.23 2.00
C ARG A 166 -0.91 10.06 3.16
N THR A 167 -1.93 9.22 2.97
CA THR A 167 -2.98 8.97 3.97
C THR A 167 -2.55 8.02 5.08
N CYS A 168 -1.46 7.24 4.91
CA CYS A 168 -1.14 6.14 5.81
C CYS A 168 -0.71 6.68 7.19
N PRO A 169 -1.51 6.49 8.25
CA PRO A 169 -1.20 7.08 9.55
C PRO A 169 -0.03 6.36 10.25
N ALA A 170 0.18 5.08 9.93
CA ALA A 170 1.23 4.26 10.52
C ALA A 170 2.57 4.34 9.77
N GLY A 171 2.63 5.08 8.65
CA GLY A 171 3.83 5.12 7.81
C GLY A 171 4.19 3.78 7.17
N ALA A 172 3.22 2.88 6.98
CA ALA A 172 3.43 1.53 6.43
C ALA A 172 3.59 1.48 4.90
N ARG A 173 3.44 2.61 4.21
CA ARG A 173 3.62 2.70 2.75
C ARG A 173 4.62 3.79 2.45
N HIS A 174 5.57 3.48 1.58
CA HIS A 174 6.56 4.43 1.08
C HIS A 174 6.54 4.39 -0.45
N PHE A 175 6.93 5.50 -1.07
CA PHE A 175 7.03 5.64 -2.51
C PHE A 175 8.38 6.25 -2.87
N GLY A 176 8.93 5.83 -3.99
CA GLY A 176 10.20 6.32 -4.52
C GLY A 176 10.63 5.58 -5.78
N ASP A 177 11.86 5.86 -6.19
CA ASP A 177 12.49 5.30 -7.39
C ASP A 177 13.50 4.21 -7.01
N PHE A 178 13.27 2.98 -7.46
CA PHE A 178 14.19 1.86 -7.27
C PHE A 178 15.37 1.86 -8.24
N ALA A 179 15.36 2.70 -9.27
CA ALA A 179 16.53 2.89 -10.13
C ALA A 179 17.63 3.72 -9.42
N ASP A 180 17.24 4.52 -8.42
CA ASP A 180 18.15 5.27 -7.57
C ASP A 180 18.49 4.47 -6.30
N PRO A 181 19.74 3.97 -6.13
CA PRO A 181 20.14 3.23 -4.94
C PRO A 181 20.13 4.10 -3.68
N ASP A 182 20.21 5.43 -3.81
CA ASP A 182 20.19 6.37 -2.71
C ASP A 182 18.79 6.80 -2.27
N SER A 183 17.74 6.37 -2.99
CA SER A 183 16.36 6.70 -2.66
C SER A 183 15.93 6.10 -1.31
N ASN A 184 14.91 6.72 -0.71
CA ASN A 184 14.33 6.24 0.55
C ASN A 184 13.85 4.79 0.46
N VAL A 185 13.26 4.39 -0.67
CA VAL A 185 12.72 3.03 -0.87
C VAL A 185 13.83 2.00 -1.08
N SER A 186 14.88 2.34 -1.83
CA SER A 186 16.03 1.46 -2.06
C SER A 186 16.76 1.16 -0.75
N LYS A 187 17.09 2.21 0.01
CA LYS A 187 17.73 2.09 1.34
C LYS A 187 16.87 1.31 2.33
N LEU A 188 15.55 1.55 2.31
CA LEU A 188 14.62 0.87 3.22
C LEU A 188 14.52 -0.63 2.91
N VAL A 189 14.43 -1.00 1.63
CA VAL A 189 14.38 -2.41 1.21
C VAL A 189 15.67 -3.13 1.58
N GLU A 190 16.83 -2.53 1.33
CA GLU A 190 18.12 -3.12 1.70
C GLU A 190 18.21 -3.32 3.23
N MET A 191 17.89 -2.29 4.00
CA MET A 191 17.98 -2.30 5.46
C MET A 191 17.04 -3.32 6.12
N ARG A 192 15.80 -3.44 5.61
CA ARG A 192 14.73 -4.24 6.24
C ARG A 192 14.55 -5.62 5.59
N GLY A 193 15.38 -5.98 4.60
CA GLY A 193 15.27 -7.25 3.89
C GLY A 193 13.98 -7.35 3.08
N GLY A 194 13.67 -6.31 2.28
CA GLY A 194 12.47 -6.27 1.47
C GLY A 194 12.43 -7.38 0.42
N MET A 195 11.22 -7.85 0.13
CA MET A 195 10.98 -9.06 -0.65
C MET A 195 9.97 -8.82 -1.78
N ASP A 196 10.12 -9.63 -2.82
CA ASP A 196 9.18 -9.70 -3.94
C ASP A 196 7.99 -10.57 -3.55
N LEU A 197 6.79 -10.17 -3.96
CA LEU A 197 5.61 -11.00 -3.78
C LEU A 197 5.55 -12.07 -4.87
N MET A 198 5.52 -13.33 -4.45
CA MET A 198 5.41 -14.51 -5.32
C MET A 198 6.52 -14.53 -6.40
N PRO A 199 7.81 -14.57 -6.02
CA PRO A 199 8.93 -14.53 -6.97
C PRO A 199 8.88 -15.68 -7.99
N GLU A 200 8.27 -16.82 -7.65
CA GLU A 200 8.07 -17.96 -8.54
C GLU A 200 7.22 -17.65 -9.78
N GLN A 201 6.47 -16.54 -9.79
CA GLN A 201 5.68 -16.10 -10.94
C GLN A 201 6.52 -15.41 -12.03
N GLY A 202 7.79 -15.07 -11.76
CA GLY A 202 8.71 -14.48 -12.73
C GLY A 202 8.39 -13.05 -13.19
N THR A 203 7.34 -12.43 -12.64
CA THR A 203 6.85 -11.09 -13.01
C THR A 203 7.77 -9.94 -12.57
N LYS A 204 8.67 -10.18 -11.61
CA LYS A 204 9.61 -9.20 -11.05
C LYS A 204 8.89 -7.89 -10.62
N PRO A 205 8.05 -7.95 -9.57
CA PRO A 205 7.29 -6.78 -9.11
C PRO A 205 8.20 -5.63 -8.67
N GLU A 206 7.91 -4.40 -9.09
CA GLU A 206 8.59 -3.20 -8.62
C GLU A 206 8.26 -2.92 -7.16
N ASN A 207 6.99 -3.07 -6.79
CA ASN A 207 6.59 -2.92 -5.40
C ASN A 207 7.19 -4.02 -4.52
N LYS A 208 7.75 -3.64 -3.37
CA LYS A 208 8.39 -4.54 -2.40
C LYS A 208 7.61 -4.58 -1.09
N TYR A 209 7.67 -5.71 -0.41
CA TYR A 209 7.11 -5.88 0.93
C TYR A 209 8.24 -5.96 1.96
N LEU A 210 8.05 -5.39 3.15
CA LEU A 210 8.95 -5.63 4.28
C LEU A 210 8.29 -6.64 5.22
N PRO A 211 9.03 -7.64 5.72
CA PRO A 211 8.48 -8.63 6.62
C PRO A 211 8.12 -8.02 7.98
N PRO A 212 7.12 -8.57 8.70
CA PRO A 212 6.94 -8.29 10.11
C PRO A 212 8.23 -8.56 10.88
N ARG A 213 8.60 -7.68 11.82
CA ARG A 213 9.74 -7.95 12.69
C ARG A 213 9.36 -9.02 13.71
N PRO A 214 10.31 -9.86 14.15
CA PRO A 214 10.11 -10.64 15.36
C PRO A 214 9.73 -9.67 16.48
N LYS A 215 8.53 -9.83 17.05
CA LYS A 215 8.11 -9.02 18.17
C LYS A 215 9.00 -9.40 19.36
N ASP A 216 9.54 -8.40 20.04
CA ASP A 216 10.27 -8.63 21.29
C ASP A 216 9.37 -9.44 22.23
N THR A 217 9.79 -10.66 22.55
CA THR A 217 9.20 -11.36 23.67
C THR A 217 9.66 -10.60 24.90
N LEU A 218 8.71 -9.96 25.59
CA LEU A 218 8.94 -9.43 26.93
C LEU A 218 9.19 -10.63 27.87
N ALA A 219 10.39 -11.19 27.81
CA ALA A 219 10.80 -12.28 28.68
C ALA A 219 10.81 -11.75 30.12
N GLY A 220 9.90 -12.27 30.95
CA GLY A 220 9.85 -11.96 32.38
C GLY A 220 8.96 -10.78 32.79
N VAL A 221 8.15 -10.22 31.90
CA VAL A 221 7.09 -9.29 32.34
C VAL A 221 5.87 -10.11 32.73
N SER A 222 5.68 -10.29 34.03
CA SER A 222 4.41 -10.76 34.59
C SER A 222 3.28 -9.87 34.05
N ALA A 223 2.14 -10.46 33.67
CA ALA A 223 0.91 -9.70 33.37
C ALA A 223 0.51 -8.80 34.55
N ASP A 224 0.95 -9.18 35.75
CA ASP A 224 1.00 -8.35 36.93
C ASP A 224 2.31 -7.55 36.91
N ALA A 225 2.38 -6.52 36.05
CA ALA A 225 3.36 -5.47 36.30
C ALA A 225 3.16 -5.04 37.76
N PRO A 226 4.19 -5.08 38.63
CA PRO A 226 4.01 -4.68 40.01
C PRO A 226 3.44 -3.27 39.97
N ILE A 227 2.26 -3.09 40.59
CA ILE A 227 1.67 -1.76 40.80
C ILE A 227 2.82 -0.91 41.32
N LEU A 228 3.19 0.12 40.54
CA LEU A 228 4.27 1.01 40.92
C LEU A 228 3.99 1.44 42.35
N THR A 229 4.89 1.07 43.27
CA THR A 229 4.67 1.38 44.68
C THR A 229 4.59 2.90 44.77
N PRO A 230 3.47 3.48 45.24
CA PRO A 230 3.35 4.92 45.35
C PRO A 230 4.55 5.46 46.14
N VAL A 231 5.36 6.31 45.51
CA VAL A 231 6.53 6.92 46.17
C VAL A 231 6.06 7.87 47.27
N THR A 232 4.82 8.37 47.16
CA THR A 232 4.15 9.17 48.18
C THR A 232 2.64 9.20 47.93
N ASP A 233 1.83 9.10 48.99
CA ASP A 233 0.36 9.29 48.93
C ASP A 233 -0.04 10.78 49.04
N SER A 234 0.92 11.66 49.33
CA SER A 234 0.67 13.10 49.46
C SER A 234 1.95 13.87 49.10
N PRO A 235 2.06 14.39 47.86
CA PRO A 235 3.24 15.13 47.46
C PRO A 235 3.40 16.38 48.33
N LYS A 236 4.54 16.48 49.02
CA LYS A 236 4.92 17.62 49.88
C LYS A 236 6.09 18.38 49.26
N GLY A 237 6.24 19.64 49.65
CA GLY A 237 7.32 20.50 49.15
C GLY A 237 7.17 20.82 47.67
N PHE A 238 8.26 20.71 46.91
CA PHE A 238 8.31 21.07 45.50
C PHE A 238 7.30 20.29 44.64
N LEU A 239 7.21 18.97 44.84
CA LEU A 239 6.29 18.12 44.06
C LEU A 239 4.83 18.49 44.31
N GLY A 240 4.46 18.83 45.56
CA GLY A 240 3.10 19.26 45.90
C GLY A 240 2.76 20.67 45.41
N TRP A 241 3.75 21.55 45.30
CA TRP A 241 3.57 22.85 44.66
C TRP A 241 3.39 22.71 43.14
N LEU A 242 4.19 21.84 42.50
CA LEU A 242 4.13 21.59 41.06
C LEU A 242 2.78 20.99 40.64
N ASP A 243 2.27 20.02 41.39
CA ASP A 243 0.94 19.43 41.15
C ASP A 243 -0.16 20.50 41.15
N LYS A 244 -0.18 21.36 42.18
CA LYS A 244 -1.14 22.46 42.27
C LYS A 244 -1.00 23.49 41.15
N ALA A 245 0.22 23.72 40.68
CA ALA A 245 0.49 24.64 39.58
C ALA A 245 0.01 24.06 38.24
N LEU A 246 0.13 22.74 38.04
CA LEU A 246 -0.34 22.05 36.83
C LEU A 246 -1.86 21.86 36.82
N GLU A 247 -2.50 21.62 37.97
CA GLU A 247 -3.97 21.59 38.08
C GLU A 247 -4.64 22.94 37.78
N ALA A 248 -3.90 24.05 37.89
CA ALA A 248 -4.40 25.39 37.64
C ALA A 248 -4.26 25.85 36.17
N LEU A 249 -3.69 25.01 35.28
CA LEU A 249 -3.55 25.22 33.84
C LEU A 249 -4.69 24.53 33.07
#